data_AF-A0A3A4VF48-F1
#
_entry.id   AF-A0A3A4VF48-F1
#
_cell.length_a   1.000
_cell.length_b   1.000
_cell.length_c   1.000
_cell.angle_alpha   90.00
_cell.angle_beta   90.00
_cell.angle_gamma   90.00
#
_symmetry.space_group_name_H-M   'P 1'
#
loop_
_entity.id
_entity.type
_entity.pdbx_description
1 polymer ?
#
loop_
_entity_poly.entity_id
_entity_poly.type
_entity_poly.pdbx_seq_one_letter_code
_entity_poly.pdbx_strand_id
1 'polypeptide(L)'
;MQHDRSIRRYRTWYATLVRLYPKPYRECFGEGMEQTFGDMLRERQGASRELLGFALWIFVETFAGIIREHLTRISMQTTIKRLSIWAVLVVAILMIPLLAQWPWTRGDFVFAVVVLFGSALLYELIARTSGNAAYRFAVGMAVAAMLLLAWVNGAVGIIGGSDVNVLYAGVIFTLFIGAIIARLKPRGMSYVLFAAALVQFAIPVIALIIGTPDFAPGVVRVFTLNTFWVMAFVGSALLFRQASAANSRPTA
;
A
#
# COMPACT_ATOMS: atom_id res chain seq x y z
N MET A 1 45.85 -34.79 13.57
CA MET A 1 45.91 -33.50 14.31
C MET A 1 45.18 -32.31 13.64
N GLN A 2 44.92 -32.31 12.31
CA GLN A 2 44.14 -31.22 11.68
C GLN A 2 42.61 -31.32 11.90
N HIS A 3 42.10 -32.51 12.23
CA HIS A 3 40.65 -32.79 12.27
C HIS A 3 39.95 -32.33 13.55
N ASP A 4 40.64 -32.32 14.69
CA ASP A 4 40.09 -31.81 15.95
C ASP A 4 39.94 -30.27 15.95
N ARG A 5 40.73 -29.59 15.10
CA ARG A 5 40.67 -28.14 14.91
C ARG A 5 39.42 -27.69 14.17
N SER A 6 38.93 -28.46 13.19
CA SER A 6 37.74 -28.07 12.42
C SER A 6 36.47 -28.16 13.27
N ILE A 7 36.31 -29.25 14.03
CA ILE A 7 35.16 -29.45 14.94
C ILE A 7 35.09 -28.35 16.00
N ARG A 8 36.22 -28.01 16.64
CA ARG A 8 36.28 -26.86 17.57
C ARG A 8 35.84 -25.56 16.91
N ARG A 9 36.27 -25.31 15.67
CA ARG A 9 35.94 -24.08 14.93
C ARG A 9 34.45 -23.98 14.61
N TYR A 10 33.81 -25.09 14.25
CA TYR A 10 32.36 -25.15 14.02
C TYR A 10 31.55 -24.91 15.29
N ARG A 11 31.97 -25.50 16.41
CA ARG A 11 31.31 -25.30 17.71
C ARG A 11 31.36 -23.83 18.15
N THR A 12 32.50 -23.16 17.99
CA THR A 12 32.62 -21.72 18.33
C THR A 12 31.72 -20.85 17.45
N TRP A 13 31.62 -21.17 16.15
CA TRP A 13 30.72 -20.47 15.23
C TRP A 13 29.25 -20.66 15.60
N TYR A 14 28.85 -21.90 15.92
CA TYR A 14 27.48 -22.21 16.30
C TYR A 14 27.06 -21.55 17.62
N ALA A 15 27.94 -21.55 18.64
CA ALA A 15 27.71 -20.83 19.88
C ALA A 15 27.55 -19.31 19.66
N THR A 16 28.24 -18.76 18.66
CA THR A 16 28.10 -17.35 18.26
C THR A 16 26.76 -17.08 17.57
N LEU A 17 26.24 -18.04 16.78
CA LEU A 17 24.91 -17.94 16.15
C LEU A 17 23.77 -18.04 17.16
N VAL A 18 23.87 -18.94 18.14
CA VAL A 18 22.89 -19.04 19.25
C VAL A 18 22.85 -17.75 20.08
N ARG A 19 23.97 -17.01 20.13
CA ARG A 19 24.04 -15.66 20.73
C ARG A 19 23.32 -14.57 19.93
N LEU A 20 22.83 -14.83 18.72
CA LEU A 20 21.99 -13.90 17.98
C LEU A 20 20.48 -14.10 18.25
N TYR A 21 20.10 -15.20 18.91
CA TYR A 21 18.69 -15.47 19.24
C TYR A 21 18.18 -14.62 20.43
N PRO A 22 16.88 -14.28 20.46
CA PRO A 22 16.23 -13.59 21.56
C PRO A 22 16.44 -14.30 22.90
N LYS A 23 16.69 -13.54 23.98
CA LYS A 23 17.02 -14.05 25.33
C LYS A 23 16.14 -15.23 25.83
N PRO A 24 14.80 -15.20 25.75
CA PRO A 24 13.98 -16.27 26.32
C PRO A 24 14.17 -17.63 25.61
N TYR A 25 14.49 -17.64 24.32
CA TYR A 25 14.75 -18.87 23.58
C TYR A 25 16.16 -19.44 23.83
N ARG A 26 17.13 -18.56 24.10
CA ARG A 26 18.51 -18.96 24.37
C ARG A 26 18.65 -19.72 25.69
N GLU A 27 17.96 -19.25 26.73
CA GLU A 27 18.07 -19.85 28.07
C GLU A 27 17.41 -21.23 28.13
N CYS A 28 16.28 -21.45 27.44
CA CYS A 28 15.62 -22.76 27.40
C CYS A 28 16.28 -23.77 26.45
N PHE A 29 16.78 -23.35 25.29
CA PHE A 29 17.15 -24.29 24.22
C PHE A 29 18.62 -24.20 23.79
N GLY A 30 19.39 -23.23 24.31
CA GLY A 30 20.76 -22.98 23.89
C GLY A 30 21.70 -24.16 24.15
N GLU A 31 21.72 -24.70 25.37
CA GLU A 31 22.58 -25.83 25.73
C GLU A 31 22.16 -27.13 25.00
N GLY A 32 20.86 -27.41 24.93
CA GLY A 32 20.34 -28.59 24.23
C GLY A 32 20.68 -28.58 22.74
N MET A 33 20.55 -27.44 22.08
CA MET A 33 20.92 -27.30 20.67
C MET A 33 22.43 -27.45 20.43
N GLU A 34 23.29 -26.99 21.34
CA GLU A 34 24.75 -27.13 21.21
C GLU A 34 25.18 -28.60 21.40
N GLN A 35 24.56 -29.32 22.34
CA GLN A 35 24.80 -30.75 22.56
C GLN A 35 24.32 -31.60 21.38
N THR A 36 23.08 -31.42 20.92
CA THR A 36 22.53 -32.17 19.78
C THR A 36 23.34 -31.93 18.50
N PHE A 37 23.81 -30.70 18.28
CA PHE A 37 24.69 -30.39 17.15
C PHE A 37 26.05 -31.10 17.26
N GLY A 38 26.63 -31.14 18.46
CA GLY A 38 27.86 -31.87 18.76
C GLY A 38 27.72 -33.37 18.50
N ASP A 39 26.63 -33.98 18.95
CA ASP A 39 26.34 -35.40 18.76
C ASP A 39 26.07 -35.74 17.29
N MET A 40 25.28 -34.92 16.58
CA MET A 40 25.04 -35.09 15.14
C MET A 40 26.31 -34.98 14.30
N LEU A 41 27.26 -34.10 14.67
CA LEU A 41 28.57 -34.02 14.00
C LEU A 41 29.43 -35.26 14.24
N ARG A 42 29.30 -35.88 15.41
CA ARG A 42 30.05 -37.09 15.80
C ARG A 42 29.52 -38.33 15.10
N GLU A 43 28.20 -38.44 14.94
CA GLU A 43 27.51 -39.56 14.30
C GLU A 43 27.55 -39.49 12.77
N ARG A 44 27.69 -38.29 12.17
CA ARG A 44 27.67 -38.08 10.70
C ARG A 44 29.04 -38.04 10.01
N GLN A 45 30.08 -38.69 10.55
CA GLN A 45 31.35 -38.86 9.81
C GLN A 45 31.25 -39.85 8.62
N GLY A 46 30.15 -40.61 8.48
CA GLY A 46 30.01 -41.64 7.43
C GLY A 46 29.17 -41.31 6.18
N ALA A 47 28.26 -40.31 6.19
CA ALA A 47 27.21 -40.18 5.14
C ALA A 47 27.00 -38.72 4.63
N SER A 48 28.05 -37.90 4.68
CA SER A 48 27.97 -36.51 5.15
C SER A 48 27.36 -35.44 4.23
N ARG A 49 27.49 -35.45 2.89
CA ARG A 49 27.32 -34.18 2.15
C ARG A 49 25.89 -33.84 1.69
N GLU A 50 25.10 -34.81 1.22
CA GLU A 50 23.77 -34.54 0.65
C GLU A 50 22.69 -34.40 1.71
N LEU A 51 22.70 -35.26 2.75
CA LEU A 51 21.72 -35.23 3.83
C LEU A 51 21.86 -34.01 4.75
N LEU A 52 23.06 -33.43 4.89
CA LEU A 52 23.26 -32.19 5.65
C LEU A 52 22.75 -30.98 4.86
N GLY A 53 23.01 -30.93 3.55
CA GLY A 53 22.46 -29.89 2.68
C GLY A 53 20.94 -29.91 2.67
N PHE A 54 20.34 -31.09 2.58
CA PHE A 54 18.89 -31.28 2.60
C PHE A 54 18.26 -30.86 3.94
N ALA A 55 18.83 -31.29 5.07
CA ALA A 55 18.31 -30.93 6.39
C ALA A 55 18.45 -29.42 6.67
N LEU A 56 19.58 -28.83 6.27
CA LEU A 56 19.81 -27.39 6.43
C LEU A 56 18.90 -26.57 5.51
N TRP A 57 18.61 -27.07 4.31
CA TRP A 57 17.62 -26.49 3.40
C TRP A 57 16.21 -26.50 3.99
N ILE A 58 15.73 -27.65 4.50
CA ILE A 58 14.40 -27.73 5.15
C ILE A 58 14.31 -26.79 6.34
N PHE A 59 15.38 -26.67 7.14
CA PHE A 59 15.38 -25.79 8.29
C PHE A 59 15.30 -24.31 7.88
N VAL A 60 16.04 -23.91 6.85
CA VAL A 60 15.97 -22.56 6.27
C VAL A 60 14.57 -22.29 5.70
N GLU A 61 13.97 -23.27 5.01
CA GLU A 61 12.63 -23.14 4.42
C GLU A 61 11.55 -23.00 5.50
N THR A 62 11.65 -23.79 6.58
CA THR A 62 10.73 -23.71 7.73
C THR A 62 10.91 -22.40 8.50
N PHE A 63 12.15 -21.98 8.75
CA PHE A 63 12.46 -20.73 9.45
C PHE A 63 12.03 -19.51 8.64
N ALA A 64 12.27 -19.51 7.32
CA ALA A 64 11.77 -18.49 6.41
C ALA A 64 10.24 -18.47 6.36
N GLY A 65 9.59 -19.63 6.43
CA GLY A 65 8.14 -19.77 6.53
C GLY A 65 7.58 -19.10 7.79
N ILE A 66 8.14 -19.40 8.96
CA ILE A 66 7.73 -18.81 10.25
C ILE A 66 7.98 -17.30 10.29
N ILE A 67 9.13 -16.84 9.80
CA ILE A 67 9.41 -15.39 9.70
C ILE A 67 8.43 -14.73 8.74
N ARG A 68 8.19 -15.32 7.57
CA ARG A 68 7.25 -14.79 6.58
C ARG A 68 5.84 -14.70 7.16
N GLU A 69 5.39 -15.74 7.86
CA GLU A 69 4.07 -15.80 8.50
C GLU A 69 3.94 -14.82 9.67
N HIS A 70 5.00 -14.65 10.47
CA HIS A 70 5.00 -13.70 11.58
C HIS A 70 5.03 -12.25 11.09
N LEU A 71 5.81 -11.95 10.05
CA LEU A 71 5.87 -10.62 9.43
C LEU A 71 4.56 -10.25 8.73
N THR A 72 3.93 -11.17 8.00
CA THR A 72 2.60 -10.93 7.40
C THR A 72 1.54 -10.75 8.49
N ARG A 73 1.61 -11.53 9.58
CA ARG A 73 0.70 -11.38 10.73
C ARG A 73 0.86 -10.01 11.40
N ILE A 74 2.09 -9.54 11.63
CA ILE A 74 2.37 -8.21 12.21
C ILE A 74 1.86 -7.10 11.28
N SER A 75 2.14 -7.15 9.97
CA SER A 75 1.69 -6.11 9.04
C SER A 75 0.17 -6.09 8.88
N MET A 76 -0.47 -7.26 8.96
CA MET A 76 -1.92 -7.38 8.88
C MET A 76 -2.60 -6.86 10.16
N GLN A 77 -2.03 -7.14 11.33
CA GLN A 77 -2.52 -6.59 12.60
C GLN A 77 -2.43 -5.06 12.66
N THR A 78 -1.33 -4.45 12.19
CA THR A 78 -1.21 -2.99 12.14
C THR A 78 -2.21 -2.38 11.15
N THR A 79 -2.42 -3.01 9.99
CA THR A 79 -3.43 -2.61 9.01
C THR A 79 -4.85 -2.65 9.61
N ILE A 80 -5.21 -3.76 10.28
CA ILE A 80 -6.53 -3.93 10.92
C ILE A 80 -6.77 -2.85 11.98
N LYS A 81 -5.79 -2.60 12.85
CA LYS A 81 -5.90 -1.53 13.87
C LYS A 81 -6.13 -0.17 13.23
N ARG A 82 -5.39 0.17 12.17
CA ARG A 82 -5.55 1.44 11.46
C ARG A 82 -6.91 1.54 10.79
N LEU A 83 -7.42 0.46 10.18
CA LEU A 83 -8.77 0.41 9.62
C LEU A 83 -9.86 0.58 10.68
N SER A 84 -9.69 0.00 11.87
CA SER A 84 -10.62 0.23 12.99
C SER A 84 -10.64 1.69 13.42
N ILE A 85 -9.48 2.35 13.49
CA ILE A 85 -9.39 3.79 13.79
C ILE A 85 -10.12 4.60 12.71
N TRP A 86 -9.90 4.29 11.42
CA TRP A 86 -10.60 4.95 10.33
C TRP A 86 -12.11 4.71 10.38
N ALA A 87 -12.57 3.50 10.69
CA ALA A 87 -13.98 3.20 10.82
C ALA A 87 -14.63 4.03 11.94
N VAL A 88 -13.99 4.09 13.12
CA VAL A 88 -14.46 4.92 14.24
C VAL A 88 -14.50 6.41 13.86
N LEU A 89 -13.48 6.89 13.16
CA LEU A 89 -13.40 8.28 12.71
C LEU A 89 -14.50 8.60 11.69
N VAL A 90 -14.76 7.72 10.72
CA VAL A 90 -15.84 7.90 9.74
C VAL A 90 -17.20 7.91 10.45
N VAL A 91 -17.44 6.98 11.37
CA VAL A 91 -18.68 6.98 12.16
C VAL A 91 -18.81 8.28 12.96
N ALA A 92 -17.75 8.73 13.64
CA ALA A 92 -17.75 9.97 14.40
C ALA A 92 -18.05 11.21 13.52
N ILE A 93 -17.47 11.28 12.32
CA ILE A 93 -17.77 12.35 11.35
C ILE A 93 -19.24 12.32 10.94
N LEU A 94 -19.80 11.15 10.64
CA LEU A 94 -21.18 11.00 10.18
C LEU A 94 -22.22 11.16 11.29
N MET A 95 -21.81 11.02 12.55
CA MET A 95 -22.66 11.37 13.69
C MET A 95 -22.97 12.88 13.70
N ILE A 96 -22.10 13.74 13.18
CA ILE A 96 -22.34 15.20 13.15
C ILE A 96 -23.60 15.55 12.34
N PRO A 97 -23.72 15.22 11.03
CA PRO A 97 -24.93 15.52 10.27
C PRO A 97 -26.15 14.75 10.76
N LEU A 98 -25.97 13.53 11.29
CA LEU A 98 -27.07 12.73 11.83
C LEU A 98 -27.70 13.37 13.08
N LEU A 99 -26.85 13.82 14.03
CA LEU A 99 -27.30 14.49 15.24
C LEU A 99 -27.82 15.90 14.97
N ALA A 100 -27.24 16.58 13.97
CA ALA A 100 -27.70 17.89 13.51
C ALA A 100 -28.98 17.84 12.67
N GLN A 101 -29.55 16.65 12.44
CA GLN A 101 -30.73 16.44 11.58
C GLN A 101 -30.58 17.11 10.20
N TRP A 102 -29.37 17.05 9.64
CA TRP A 102 -29.09 17.58 8.32
C TRP A 102 -29.96 16.85 7.28
N PRO A 103 -30.45 17.50 6.21
CA PRO A 103 -31.41 16.93 5.26
C PRO A 103 -30.82 15.86 4.31
N TRP A 104 -29.91 15.03 4.82
CA TRP A 104 -29.35 13.88 4.12
C TRP A 104 -30.32 12.71 4.13
N THR A 105 -30.49 12.14 2.96
CA THR A 105 -31.17 10.86 2.76
C THR A 105 -30.29 9.71 3.25
N ARG A 106 -30.89 8.52 3.40
CA ARG A 106 -30.10 7.29 3.65
C ARG A 106 -29.05 7.04 2.57
N GLY A 107 -29.31 7.44 1.33
CA GLY A 107 -28.37 7.33 0.22
C GLY A 107 -27.12 8.17 0.43
N ASP A 108 -27.26 9.39 0.95
CA ASP A 108 -26.14 10.31 1.19
C ASP A 108 -25.21 9.78 2.29
N PHE A 109 -25.78 9.19 3.34
CA PHE A 109 -24.98 8.53 4.38
C PHE A 109 -24.21 7.32 3.81
N VAL A 110 -24.84 6.48 3.01
CA VAL A 110 -24.18 5.33 2.37
C VAL A 110 -23.07 5.81 1.44
N PHE A 111 -23.35 6.80 0.60
CA PHE A 111 -22.37 7.43 -0.27
C PHE A 111 -21.18 7.97 0.53
N ALA A 112 -21.43 8.68 1.61
CA ALA A 112 -20.38 9.24 2.46
C ALA A 112 -19.52 8.15 3.13
N VAL A 113 -20.13 7.09 3.66
CA VAL A 113 -19.40 5.94 4.21
C VAL A 113 -18.51 5.31 3.13
N VAL A 114 -19.06 5.03 1.96
CA VAL A 114 -18.33 4.38 0.86
C VAL A 114 -17.16 5.23 0.40
N VAL A 115 -17.35 6.54 0.22
CA VAL A 115 -16.28 7.43 -0.23
C VAL A 115 -15.20 7.62 0.83
N LEU A 116 -15.57 7.88 2.09
CA LEU A 116 -14.61 8.12 3.18
C LEU A 116 -13.88 6.85 3.61
N PHE A 117 -14.62 5.78 3.90
CA PHE A 117 -14.02 4.52 4.33
C PHE A 117 -13.32 3.81 3.16
N GLY A 118 -13.91 3.83 1.97
CA GLY A 118 -13.33 3.23 0.78
C GLY A 118 -12.01 3.89 0.37
N SER A 119 -11.90 5.22 0.45
CA SER A 119 -10.63 5.91 0.20
C SER A 119 -9.57 5.58 1.27
N ALA A 120 -9.93 5.57 2.56
CA ALA A 120 -9.01 5.17 3.62
C ALA A 120 -8.51 3.72 3.42
N LEU A 121 -9.40 2.81 3.03
CA LEU A 121 -9.07 1.43 2.67
C LEU A 121 -8.13 1.38 1.46
N LEU A 122 -8.44 2.09 0.37
CA LEU A 122 -7.59 2.14 -0.82
C LEU A 122 -6.18 2.66 -0.50
N TYR A 123 -6.08 3.73 0.28
CA TYR A 123 -4.79 4.24 0.74
C TYR A 123 -4.01 3.15 1.49
N GLU A 124 -4.61 2.50 2.47
CA GLU A 124 -3.91 1.49 3.29
C GLU A 124 -3.49 0.26 2.46
N LEU A 125 -4.37 -0.20 1.57
CA LEU A 125 -4.13 -1.35 0.69
C LEU A 125 -3.02 -1.10 -0.33
N ILE A 126 -2.91 0.12 -0.86
CA ILE A 126 -1.89 0.47 -1.85
C ILE A 126 -0.61 0.90 -1.14
N ALA A 127 -0.68 1.72 -0.10
CA ALA A 127 0.51 2.22 0.60
C ALA A 127 1.32 1.10 1.28
N ARG A 128 0.67 0.01 1.71
CA ARG A 128 1.37 -1.17 2.26
C ARG A 128 2.23 -1.94 1.25
N THR A 129 2.04 -1.71 -0.05
CA THR A 129 2.80 -2.41 -1.11
C THR A 129 4.23 -1.89 -1.26
N SER A 130 4.56 -0.74 -0.65
CA SER A 130 5.89 -0.15 -0.74
C SER A 130 6.33 0.49 0.58
N GLY A 131 7.58 0.25 0.98
CA GLY A 131 8.21 0.94 2.11
C GLY A 131 8.70 2.35 1.78
N ASN A 132 8.66 2.79 0.52
CA ASN A 132 9.17 4.09 0.10
C ASN A 132 8.21 5.23 0.50
N ALA A 133 8.70 6.19 1.28
CA ALA A 133 7.91 7.33 1.73
C ALA A 133 7.35 8.17 0.57
N ALA A 134 8.11 8.37 -0.52
CA ALA A 134 7.65 9.11 -1.69
C ALA A 134 6.50 8.37 -2.40
N TYR A 135 6.56 7.04 -2.48
CA TYR A 135 5.48 6.23 -3.02
C TYR A 135 4.21 6.36 -2.16
N ARG A 136 4.34 6.24 -0.84
CA ARG A 136 3.20 6.35 0.09
C ARG A 136 2.57 7.73 0.05
N PHE A 137 3.38 8.79 -0.05
CA PHE A 137 2.89 10.16 -0.19
C PHE A 137 2.17 10.37 -1.54
N ALA A 138 2.71 9.83 -2.64
CA ALA A 138 2.07 9.87 -3.95
C ALA A 138 0.69 9.18 -3.94
N VAL A 139 0.60 7.98 -3.33
CA VAL A 139 -0.67 7.26 -3.12
C VAL A 139 -1.64 8.12 -2.31
N GLY A 140 -1.19 8.70 -1.20
CA GLY A 140 -2.01 9.57 -0.35
C GLY A 140 -2.60 10.74 -1.13
N MET A 141 -1.78 11.43 -1.93
CA MET A 141 -2.24 12.56 -2.74
C MET A 141 -3.22 12.13 -3.84
N ALA A 142 -2.98 11.00 -4.51
CA ALA A 142 -3.89 10.47 -5.53
C ALA A 142 -5.24 10.05 -4.95
N VAL A 143 -5.24 9.35 -3.81
CA VAL A 143 -6.46 8.91 -3.12
C VAL A 143 -7.23 10.11 -2.56
N ALA A 144 -6.54 11.11 -2.00
CA ALA A 144 -7.17 12.35 -1.55
C ALA A 144 -7.83 13.11 -2.71
N ALA A 145 -7.15 13.23 -3.85
CA ALA A 145 -7.71 13.85 -5.04
C ALA A 145 -8.96 13.08 -5.56
N MET A 146 -8.90 11.75 -5.58
CA MET A 146 -10.05 10.89 -5.94
C MET A 146 -11.22 11.05 -4.98
N LEU A 147 -10.96 11.07 -3.66
CA LEU A 147 -11.97 11.30 -2.63
C LEU A 147 -12.65 12.65 -2.85
N LEU A 148 -11.87 13.73 -2.97
CA LEU A 148 -12.40 15.07 -3.19
C LEU A 148 -13.18 15.16 -4.51
N LEU A 149 -12.72 14.47 -5.57
CA LEU A 149 -13.42 14.44 -6.85
C LEU A 149 -14.81 13.82 -6.68
N ALA A 150 -14.86 12.63 -6.09
CA ALA A 150 -16.12 11.92 -5.85
C ALA A 150 -17.04 12.76 -4.95
N TRP A 151 -16.51 13.32 -3.87
CA TRP A 151 -17.28 14.09 -2.90
C TRP A 151 -17.87 15.36 -3.50
N VAL A 152 -17.04 16.21 -4.12
CA VAL A 152 -17.49 17.49 -4.70
C VAL A 152 -18.45 17.24 -5.87
N ASN A 153 -18.13 16.27 -6.75
CA ASN A 153 -18.99 15.95 -7.88
C ASN A 153 -20.33 15.36 -7.44
N GLY A 154 -20.34 14.48 -6.43
CA GLY A 154 -21.56 13.87 -5.91
C GLY A 154 -22.43 14.84 -5.10
N ALA A 155 -21.82 15.79 -4.38
CA ALA A 155 -22.55 16.72 -3.51
C ALA A 155 -23.10 17.95 -4.24
N VAL A 156 -22.32 18.54 -5.15
CA VAL A 156 -22.65 19.84 -5.76
C VAL A 156 -22.75 19.75 -7.29
N GLY A 157 -22.06 18.77 -7.91
CA GLY A 157 -21.81 18.78 -9.35
C GLY A 157 -20.76 19.84 -9.71
N ILE A 158 -19.76 19.45 -10.48
CA ILE A 158 -18.67 20.38 -10.86
C ILE A 158 -19.14 21.33 -11.97
N ILE A 159 -19.98 20.83 -12.88
CA ILE A 159 -20.55 21.58 -14.02
C ILE A 159 -22.06 21.73 -13.79
N GLY A 160 -22.42 22.43 -12.72
CA GLY A 160 -23.82 22.68 -12.33
C GLY A 160 -24.67 21.41 -12.27
N GLY A 161 -25.98 21.56 -12.53
CA GLY A 161 -26.93 20.45 -12.60
C GLY A 161 -26.88 19.63 -13.89
N SER A 162 -25.77 19.65 -14.63
CA SER A 162 -25.66 18.97 -15.93
C SER A 162 -25.42 17.46 -15.80
N ASP A 163 -26.04 16.67 -16.66
CA ASP A 163 -25.79 15.22 -16.81
C ASP A 163 -24.33 14.91 -17.20
N VAL A 164 -23.63 15.90 -17.76
CA VAL A 164 -22.21 15.79 -18.16
C VAL A 164 -21.30 15.50 -16.96
N ASN A 165 -21.72 15.78 -15.73
CA ASN A 165 -20.97 15.43 -14.52
C ASN A 165 -20.70 13.92 -14.38
N VAL A 166 -21.48 13.07 -15.07
CA VAL A 166 -21.21 11.62 -15.13
C VAL A 166 -19.85 11.30 -15.75
N LEU A 167 -19.32 12.17 -16.62
CA LEU A 167 -18.02 11.99 -17.26
C LEU A 167 -16.86 12.00 -16.25
N TYR A 168 -17.01 12.67 -15.10
CA TYR A 168 -16.01 12.62 -14.02
C TYR A 168 -15.86 11.22 -13.41
N ALA A 169 -16.88 10.35 -13.52
CA ALA A 169 -16.72 8.94 -13.18
C ALA A 169 -15.64 8.27 -14.05
N GLY A 170 -15.48 8.71 -15.30
CA GLY A 170 -14.43 8.23 -16.22
C GLY A 170 -13.01 8.42 -15.67
N VAL A 171 -12.77 9.45 -14.86
CA VAL A 171 -11.47 9.67 -14.19
C VAL A 171 -11.24 8.59 -13.14
N ILE A 172 -12.26 8.27 -12.33
CA ILE A 172 -12.20 7.22 -11.31
C ILE A 172 -12.00 5.85 -11.99
N PHE A 173 -12.72 5.57 -13.08
CA PHE A 173 -12.54 4.35 -13.87
C PHE A 173 -11.12 4.23 -14.44
N THR A 174 -10.57 5.32 -14.96
CA THR A 174 -9.19 5.36 -15.48
C THR A 174 -8.18 5.03 -14.38
N LEU A 175 -8.36 5.60 -13.19
CA LEU A 175 -7.51 5.31 -12.03
C LEU A 175 -7.63 3.85 -11.59
N PHE A 176 -8.85 3.30 -11.55
CA PHE A 176 -9.11 1.93 -11.12
C PHE A 176 -8.54 0.89 -12.10
N ILE A 177 -8.93 0.96 -13.38
CA ILE A 177 -8.46 0.05 -14.42
C ILE A 177 -6.94 0.21 -14.61
N GLY A 178 -6.47 1.46 -14.64
CA GLY A 178 -5.06 1.77 -14.75
C GLY A 178 -4.24 1.18 -13.61
N ALA A 179 -4.71 1.27 -12.37
CA ALA A 179 -4.03 0.69 -11.21
C ALA A 179 -3.90 -0.85 -11.30
N ILE A 180 -4.93 -1.52 -11.82
CA ILE A 180 -4.92 -2.98 -12.05
C ILE A 180 -3.88 -3.32 -13.13
N ILE A 181 -3.90 -2.64 -14.27
CA ILE A 181 -2.96 -2.86 -15.38
C ILE A 181 -1.51 -2.56 -14.93
N ALA A 182 -1.32 -1.47 -14.18
CA ALA A 182 -0.03 -1.07 -13.64
C ALA A 182 0.48 -2.02 -12.54
N ARG A 183 -0.38 -2.90 -12.00
CA ARG A 183 -0.09 -3.78 -10.86
C ARG A 183 0.49 -3.04 -9.67
N LEU A 184 0.04 -1.80 -9.46
CA LEU A 184 0.54 -0.88 -8.43
C LEU A 184 2.06 -0.63 -8.52
N LYS A 185 2.70 -0.83 -9.67
CA LYS A 185 4.13 -0.51 -9.84
C LYS A 185 4.31 1.01 -10.00
N PRO A 186 5.37 1.62 -9.42
CA PRO A 186 5.57 3.07 -9.48
C PRO A 186 5.55 3.65 -10.90
N ARG A 187 6.28 3.04 -11.85
CA ARG A 187 6.29 3.49 -13.26
C ARG A 187 4.89 3.43 -13.88
N GLY A 188 4.19 2.32 -13.68
CA GLY A 188 2.83 2.15 -14.22
C GLY A 188 1.87 3.18 -13.65
N MET A 189 1.88 3.37 -12.32
CA MET A 189 1.02 4.34 -11.63
C MET A 189 1.27 5.78 -12.11
N SER A 190 2.51 6.15 -12.45
CA SER A 190 2.75 7.49 -13.04
C SER A 190 2.01 7.70 -14.35
N TYR A 191 1.99 6.71 -15.26
CA TYR A 191 1.26 6.82 -16.52
C TYR A 191 -0.25 6.87 -16.30
N VAL A 192 -0.75 6.09 -15.35
CA VAL A 192 -2.18 6.09 -14.98
C VAL A 192 -2.62 7.46 -14.49
N LEU A 193 -1.81 8.11 -13.65
CA LEU A 193 -2.14 9.43 -13.12
C LEU A 193 -2.01 10.54 -14.16
N PHE A 194 -1.05 10.45 -15.09
CA PHE A 194 -1.02 11.35 -16.24
C PHE A 194 -2.24 11.17 -17.16
N ALA A 195 -2.65 9.92 -17.40
CA ALA A 195 -3.87 9.64 -18.16
C ALA A 195 -5.11 10.19 -17.44
N ALA A 196 -5.23 10.00 -16.13
CA ALA A 196 -6.32 10.56 -15.33
C ALA A 196 -6.34 12.09 -15.36
N ALA A 197 -5.17 12.74 -15.32
CA ALA A 197 -5.06 14.20 -15.47
C ALA A 197 -5.54 14.68 -16.85
N LEU A 198 -5.19 13.94 -17.92
CA LEU A 198 -5.66 14.25 -19.27
C LEU A 198 -7.18 14.09 -19.40
N VAL A 199 -7.74 13.00 -18.87
CA VAL A 199 -9.20 12.78 -18.84
C VAL A 199 -9.89 13.88 -18.03
N GLN A 200 -9.36 14.22 -16.85
CA GLN A 200 -9.88 15.29 -15.98
C GLN A 200 -9.94 16.62 -16.73
N PHE A 201 -8.88 16.98 -17.46
CA PHE A 201 -8.80 18.20 -18.25
C PHE A 201 -9.75 18.21 -19.45
N ALA A 202 -9.93 17.06 -20.11
CA ALA A 202 -10.77 16.94 -21.30
C ALA A 202 -12.26 17.15 -20.98
N ILE A 203 -12.74 16.77 -19.80
CA ILE A 203 -14.16 16.82 -19.43
C ILE A 203 -14.80 18.21 -19.61
N PRO A 204 -14.28 19.30 -19.01
CA PRO A 204 -14.87 20.63 -19.19
C PRO A 204 -14.75 21.14 -20.65
N VAL A 205 -13.73 20.69 -21.40
CA VAL A 205 -13.61 21.01 -22.84
C VAL A 205 -14.70 20.31 -23.65
N ILE A 206 -14.94 19.03 -23.40
CA ILE A 206 -16.03 18.26 -23.99
C ILE A 206 -17.38 18.89 -23.65
N ALA A 207 -17.56 19.33 -22.39
CA ALA A 207 -18.77 20.02 -21.96
C ALA A 207 -19.03 21.30 -22.77
N LEU A 208 -17.99 22.10 -23.08
CA LEU A 208 -18.13 23.29 -23.93
C LEU A 208 -18.54 22.93 -25.37
N ILE A 209 -17.99 21.85 -25.92
CA ILE A 209 -18.27 21.41 -27.31
C ILE A 209 -19.73 20.95 -27.44
N ILE A 210 -20.27 20.29 -26.42
CA ILE A 210 -21.66 19.80 -26.40
C ILE A 210 -22.66 20.99 -26.35
N GLY A 211 -22.25 22.17 -25.85
CA GLY A 211 -22.99 23.42 -25.99
C GLY A 211 -24.25 23.57 -25.12
N THR A 212 -24.54 22.60 -24.25
CA THR A 212 -25.74 22.55 -23.38
C THR A 212 -25.53 22.66 -21.85
N PRO A 213 -24.32 22.66 -21.24
CA PRO A 213 -24.23 22.64 -19.78
C PRO A 213 -24.61 23.98 -19.13
N ASP A 214 -25.37 23.90 -18.04
CA ASP A 214 -25.49 24.99 -17.08
C ASP A 214 -24.16 25.11 -16.34
N PHE A 215 -23.27 25.95 -16.87
CA PHE A 215 -22.00 26.30 -16.22
C PHE A 215 -22.25 27.19 -14.99
N ALA A 216 -23.23 26.94 -14.14
CA ALA A 216 -23.25 27.47 -12.78
C ALA A 216 -22.17 26.72 -11.98
N PRO A 217 -21.06 27.35 -11.53
CA PRO A 217 -20.90 28.77 -11.17
C PRO A 217 -20.13 29.66 -12.16
N GLY A 218 -19.63 29.14 -13.27
CA GLY A 218 -19.09 29.91 -14.40
C GLY A 218 -17.95 29.16 -15.07
N VAL A 219 -17.79 29.29 -16.40
CA VAL A 219 -16.75 28.58 -17.16
C VAL A 219 -15.37 28.75 -16.52
N VAL A 220 -14.96 29.98 -16.21
CA VAL A 220 -13.67 30.26 -15.58
C VAL A 220 -13.53 29.53 -14.23
N ARG A 221 -14.56 29.53 -13.39
CA ARG A 221 -14.53 28.86 -12.09
C ARG A 221 -14.43 27.34 -12.24
N VAL A 222 -15.16 26.75 -13.18
CA VAL A 222 -15.08 25.31 -13.47
C VAL A 222 -13.67 24.92 -13.93
N PHE A 223 -13.06 25.69 -14.82
CA PHE A 223 -11.69 25.41 -15.28
C PHE A 223 -10.64 25.62 -14.18
N THR A 224 -10.75 26.68 -13.38
CA THR A 224 -9.87 26.92 -12.22
C THR A 224 -9.99 25.77 -11.22
N LEU A 225 -11.22 25.35 -10.92
CA LEU A 225 -11.48 24.23 -10.03
C LEU A 225 -10.90 22.94 -10.61
N ASN A 226 -11.13 22.65 -11.89
CA ASN A 226 -10.60 21.44 -12.54
C ASN A 226 -9.06 21.38 -12.53
N THR A 227 -8.40 22.53 -12.69
CA THR A 227 -6.93 22.64 -12.66
C THR A 227 -6.35 22.14 -11.34
N PHE A 228 -7.06 22.29 -10.22
CA PHE A 228 -6.63 21.74 -8.93
C PHE A 228 -6.46 20.20 -8.99
N TRP A 229 -7.43 19.48 -9.55
CA TRP A 229 -7.33 18.01 -9.69
C TRP A 229 -6.26 17.61 -10.69
N VAL A 230 -6.15 18.31 -11.82
CA VAL A 230 -5.10 18.06 -12.81
C VAL A 230 -3.72 18.18 -12.16
N MET A 231 -3.47 19.25 -11.40
CA MET A 231 -2.20 19.47 -10.70
C MET A 231 -1.95 18.42 -9.62
N ALA A 232 -2.98 18.00 -8.88
CA ALA A 232 -2.84 16.94 -7.88
C ALA A 232 -2.45 15.59 -8.52
N PHE A 233 -3.08 15.21 -9.64
CA PHE A 233 -2.74 13.99 -10.35
C PHE A 233 -1.35 14.05 -11.00
N VAL A 234 -0.99 15.18 -11.63
CA VAL A 234 0.36 15.39 -12.19
C VAL A 234 1.43 15.35 -11.09
N GLY A 235 1.20 16.05 -9.98
CA GLY A 235 2.11 16.04 -8.83
C GLY A 235 2.33 14.61 -8.30
N SER A 236 1.25 13.82 -8.22
CA SER A 236 1.33 12.43 -7.77
C SER A 236 2.11 11.57 -8.77
N ALA A 237 1.84 11.74 -10.06
CA ALA A 237 2.54 11.04 -11.14
C ALA A 237 4.06 11.29 -11.09
N LEU A 238 4.46 12.53 -10.84
CA LEU A 238 5.87 12.91 -10.73
C LEU A 238 6.55 12.24 -9.53
N LEU A 239 5.88 12.15 -8.39
CA LEU A 239 6.41 11.45 -7.22
C LEU A 239 6.56 9.94 -7.45
N PHE A 240 5.60 9.31 -8.15
CA PHE A 240 5.72 7.91 -8.55
C PHE A 240 6.91 7.69 -9.51
N ARG A 241 7.15 8.63 -10.42
CA ARG A 241 8.32 8.61 -11.31
C ARG A 241 9.63 8.74 -10.54
N GLN A 242 9.70 9.62 -9.54
CA GLN A 242 10.85 9.76 -8.64
C GLN A 242 11.08 8.49 -7.82
N ALA A 243 10.03 7.91 -7.24
CA ALA A 243 10.11 6.66 -6.48
C ALA A 243 10.61 5.49 -7.36
N SER A 244 10.25 5.47 -8.64
CA SER A 244 10.81 4.50 -9.59
C SER A 244 12.30 4.72 -9.85
N ALA A 245 12.75 5.97 -9.99
CA ALA A 245 14.15 6.27 -10.26
C ALA A 245 15.04 5.87 -9.08
N ALA A 246 14.57 6.07 -7.85
CA ALA A 246 15.26 5.65 -6.62
C ALA A 246 15.48 4.13 -6.56
N ASN A 247 14.49 3.33 -6.93
CA ASN A 247 14.63 1.86 -7.00
C ASN A 247 15.56 1.36 -8.12
N SER A 248 15.96 2.22 -9.06
CA SER A 248 16.79 1.84 -10.21
C SER A 248 18.29 2.12 -10.00
N ARG A 249 18.66 2.86 -8.95
CA ARG A 249 20.07 3.16 -8.63
C ARG A 249 20.60 2.03 -7.74
N PRO A 250 21.58 1.22 -8.20
CA PRO A 250 22.31 0.36 -7.29
C PRO A 250 23.00 1.27 -6.27
N THR A 251 22.89 0.95 -4.99
CA THR A 251 23.74 1.53 -3.96
C THR A 251 25.18 1.26 -4.36
N ALA A 252 25.90 2.31 -4.74
CA ALA A 252 27.34 2.29 -5.00
C ALA A 252 28.11 2.13 -3.68
#